data_AF-A0AAF5I223-F1
#
_entry.id   AF-A0AAF5I223-F1
#
_cell.length_a   1.000
_cell.length_b   1.000
_cell.length_c   1.000
_cell.angle_alpha   90.00
_cell.angle_beta   90.00
_cell.angle_gamma   90.00
#
_symmetry.space_group_name_H-M   'P 1'
#
loop_
_entity.id
_entity.type
_entity.pdbx_description
1 polymer ?
#
loop_
_entity_poly.entity_id
_entity_poly.type
_entity_poly.pdbx_seq_one_letter_code
_entity_poly.pdbx_strand_id
1 'polypeptide(L)'
;MYTLKPSFPLDFSVKPAPVMYTLPSYHEEEIAILNTNSNTNSLPSNVTVDYEIPEFIENEFIQKQAKLIKDICALKKNFDQLSSKFASKKSENIVSKETPNSKKKKKEKKEKKEKKEKGLSGDKDVSAKSICKVFEYDTSAKDSAYIQKTDLKASNPYCLPPSLIKFKEQKNLPKKNITVELPASDSSWFDILVATAKKNNLPFDVKMTKSDKITFPKVSCEGIVAEGLVPVWKFLGSVLGIYSYESNVFSNTIDKFLNLFASQYNGQISDDTWRTIGIHLGTYDTLSVSSEYSLADIIVYGEFLKNNKVQSNNIEIWANRVKTLIQ
;
A
#
# COMPACT_ATOMS: atom_id res chain seq x y z
N MET A 1 18.87 22.84 -28.64
CA MET A 1 17.60 22.38 -28.04
C MET A 1 16.51 22.53 -29.08
N TYR A 2 15.77 21.46 -29.39
CA TYR A 2 14.59 21.56 -30.26
C TYR A 2 13.40 22.02 -29.42
N THR A 3 12.78 23.12 -29.81
CA THR A 3 11.51 23.60 -29.23
C THR A 3 10.34 22.98 -29.99
N LEU A 4 9.69 21.99 -29.38
CA LEU A 4 8.42 21.47 -29.86
C LEU A 4 7.33 22.51 -29.59
N LYS A 5 6.62 22.96 -30.64
CA LYS A 5 5.42 23.78 -30.48
C LYS A 5 4.30 22.93 -29.85
N PRO A 6 3.54 23.45 -28.88
CA PRO A 6 2.38 22.74 -28.36
C PRO A 6 1.36 22.52 -29.48
N SER A 7 0.77 21.32 -29.53
CA SER A 7 -0.23 20.93 -30.54
C SER A 7 -1.56 21.66 -30.39
N PHE A 8 -1.74 22.42 -29.32
CA PHE A 8 -2.96 23.17 -29.01
C PHE A 8 -2.60 24.60 -28.63
N PRO A 9 -3.41 25.60 -29.05
CA PRO A 9 -3.33 26.95 -28.51
C PRO A 9 -3.45 26.91 -26.98
N LEU A 10 -2.75 27.81 -26.27
CA LEU A 10 -2.84 27.94 -24.82
C LEU A 10 -4.27 28.20 -24.32
N ASP A 11 -5.15 28.62 -25.23
CA ASP A 11 -6.54 28.99 -24.98
C ASP A 11 -7.51 27.82 -25.25
N PHE A 12 -6.99 26.62 -25.55
CA PHE A 12 -7.80 25.44 -25.85
C PHE A 12 -8.43 24.85 -24.58
N SER A 13 -9.68 25.23 -24.31
CA SER A 13 -10.51 24.63 -23.27
C SER A 13 -11.14 23.32 -23.76
N VAL A 14 -10.68 22.19 -23.22
CA VAL A 14 -11.32 20.89 -23.41
C VAL A 14 -12.59 20.85 -22.57
N LYS A 15 -13.76 20.86 -23.23
CA LYS A 15 -15.02 20.52 -22.56
C LYS A 15 -15.14 18.99 -22.51
N PRO A 16 -15.26 18.38 -21.32
CA PRO A 16 -15.45 16.93 -21.21
C PRO A 16 -16.77 16.54 -21.89
N ALA A 17 -16.73 15.48 -22.69
CA ALA A 17 -17.94 14.91 -23.26
C ALA A 17 -18.84 14.40 -22.12
N PRO A 18 -20.17 14.59 -22.21
CA PRO A 18 -21.11 14.02 -21.25
C PRO A 18 -21.25 12.53 -21.53
N VAL A 19 -20.28 11.72 -21.08
CA VAL A 19 -20.27 10.25 -21.26
C VAL A 19 -21.11 9.55 -20.18
N MET A 20 -21.75 10.32 -19.29
CA MET A 20 -22.53 9.78 -18.18
C MET A 20 -24.02 9.93 -18.52
N TYR A 21 -24.74 8.81 -18.55
CA TYR A 21 -26.19 8.82 -18.46
C TYR A 21 -26.60 9.46 -17.13
N THR A 22 -27.50 10.44 -17.19
CA THR A 22 -28.14 10.99 -16.00
C THR A 22 -29.11 9.93 -15.48
N LEU A 23 -28.87 9.41 -14.28
CA LEU A 23 -29.88 8.62 -13.58
C LEU A 23 -30.85 9.59 -12.90
N PRO A 24 -32.17 9.47 -13.10
CA PRO A 24 -33.14 10.29 -12.37
C PRO A 24 -32.95 10.04 -10.87
N SER A 25 -32.73 11.12 -10.11
CA SER A 25 -32.64 11.01 -8.66
C SER A 25 -34.00 10.63 -8.09
N TYR A 26 -34.05 9.59 -7.25
CA TYR A 26 -35.25 9.21 -6.49
C TYR A 26 -35.77 10.31 -5.56
N HIS A 27 -35.06 11.44 -5.43
CA HIS A 27 -35.40 12.58 -4.59
C HIS A 27 -35.84 13.83 -5.39
N GLU A 28 -35.99 13.74 -6.71
CA GLU A 28 -36.29 14.90 -7.56
C GLU A 28 -37.72 15.46 -7.40
N GLU A 29 -38.70 14.66 -6.98
CA GLU A 29 -40.08 15.16 -6.81
C GLU A 29 -40.24 16.12 -5.63
N GLU A 30 -39.37 16.06 -4.62
CA GLU A 30 -39.43 16.95 -3.45
C GLU A 30 -38.66 18.26 -3.64
N ILE A 31 -37.68 18.30 -4.55
CA ILE A 31 -36.83 19.48 -4.80
C ILE A 31 -37.37 20.31 -6.00
N ALA A 32 -38.11 19.69 -6.93
CA ALA A 32 -38.70 20.38 -8.08
C ALA A 32 -39.82 21.38 -7.72
N ILE A 33 -40.43 21.27 -6.53
CA ILE A 33 -41.47 22.20 -6.07
C ILE A 33 -40.86 23.49 -5.47
N LEU A 34 -39.57 23.48 -5.12
CA LEU A 34 -38.89 24.61 -4.47
C LEU A 34 -38.06 25.49 -5.41
N ASN A 35 -37.78 25.04 -6.65
CA ASN A 35 -36.84 25.71 -7.57
C ASN A 35 -37.47 26.37 -8.81
N THR A 36 -38.77 26.66 -8.78
CA THR A 36 -39.51 27.29 -9.90
C THR A 36 -39.12 28.75 -10.24
N ASN A 37 -38.03 29.31 -9.69
CA ASN A 37 -37.65 30.71 -9.88
C ASN A 37 -36.15 30.99 -10.11
N SER A 38 -35.38 30.10 -10.74
CA SER A 38 -33.99 30.41 -11.11
C SER A 38 -33.64 30.03 -12.56
N ASN A 39 -33.68 31.06 -13.41
CA ASN A 39 -33.13 31.10 -14.77
C ASN A 39 -31.72 30.52 -14.85
N THR A 40 -31.51 29.39 -15.54
CA THR A 40 -30.24 29.11 -16.24
C THR A 40 -30.46 28.19 -17.47
N ASN A 41 -30.48 28.84 -18.64
CA ASN A 41 -30.20 28.38 -20.01
C ASN A 41 -30.10 26.87 -20.30
N SER A 42 -31.14 26.32 -20.92
CA SER A 42 -31.07 25.15 -21.80
C SER A 42 -30.76 25.59 -23.25
N LEU A 43 -29.78 24.94 -23.90
CA LEU A 43 -29.46 25.11 -25.32
C LEU A 43 -30.12 23.95 -26.11
N PRO A 44 -30.67 24.18 -27.33
CA PRO A 44 -31.53 23.22 -28.00
C PRO A 44 -30.76 22.11 -28.70
N SER A 45 -31.35 20.92 -28.61
CA SER A 45 -30.99 19.67 -29.25
C SER A 45 -31.14 19.76 -30.78
N ASN A 46 -30.03 19.78 -31.53
CA ASN A 46 -29.90 19.21 -32.88
C ASN A 46 -28.53 19.59 -33.50
N VAL A 47 -27.48 18.83 -33.18
CA VAL A 47 -26.27 18.77 -34.03
C VAL A 47 -25.74 17.34 -33.98
N THR A 48 -25.98 16.57 -35.03
CA THR A 48 -25.34 15.29 -35.31
C THR A 48 -23.89 15.56 -35.74
N VAL A 49 -22.92 15.10 -34.96
CA VAL A 49 -21.50 15.12 -35.33
C VAL A 49 -21.00 13.68 -35.31
N ASP A 50 -20.61 13.19 -36.48
CA ASP A 50 -20.04 11.87 -36.68
C ASP A 50 -18.71 11.74 -35.93
N TYR A 51 -18.57 10.73 -35.08
CA TYR A 51 -17.33 10.37 -34.41
C TYR A 51 -16.77 9.09 -35.05
N GLU A 52 -15.61 9.22 -35.71
CA GLU A 52 -14.79 8.07 -36.09
C GLU A 52 -14.04 7.56 -34.85
N ILE A 53 -14.36 6.33 -34.43
CA ILE A 53 -13.61 5.60 -33.41
C ILE A 53 -12.22 5.27 -34.00
N PRO A 54 -11.11 5.58 -33.32
CA PRO A 54 -9.79 5.15 -33.79
C PRO A 54 -9.80 3.62 -33.89
N GLU A 55 -9.65 3.11 -35.11
CA GLU A 55 -9.57 1.68 -35.36
C GLU A 55 -8.48 1.07 -34.48
N PHE A 56 -8.86 0.09 -33.67
CA PHE A 56 -7.90 -0.70 -32.90
C PHE A 56 -7.07 -1.52 -33.90
N ILE A 57 -5.91 -1.00 -34.29
CA ILE A 57 -4.97 -1.75 -35.13
C ILE A 57 -4.19 -2.69 -34.21
N GLU A 58 -4.62 -3.94 -34.14
CA GLU A 58 -4.02 -4.99 -33.32
C GLU A 58 -2.50 -5.09 -33.52
N ASN A 59 -2.03 -4.89 -34.75
CA ASN A 59 -0.60 -4.87 -35.09
C ASN A 59 0.18 -3.74 -34.39
N GLU A 60 -0.40 -2.54 -34.24
CA GLU A 60 0.27 -1.42 -33.55
C GLU A 60 0.34 -1.68 -32.04
N PHE A 61 -0.72 -2.27 -31.47
CA PHE A 61 -0.75 -2.67 -30.07
C PHE A 61 0.29 -3.78 -29.78
N ILE A 62 0.36 -4.80 -30.62
CA ILE A 62 1.37 -5.87 -30.52
C ILE A 62 2.78 -5.29 -30.65
N GLN A 63 3.02 -4.34 -31.56
CA GLN A 63 4.32 -3.67 -31.68
C GLN A 63 4.69 -2.87 -30.44
N LYS A 64 3.73 -2.15 -29.84
CA LYS A 64 3.94 -1.42 -28.57
C LYS A 64 4.28 -2.38 -27.42
N GLN A 65 3.56 -3.51 -27.31
CA GLN A 65 3.88 -4.53 -26.31
C GLN A 65 5.26 -5.17 -26.55
N ALA A 66 5.61 -5.51 -27.79
CA ALA A 66 6.91 -6.07 -28.13
C ALA A 66 8.06 -5.09 -27.81
N LYS A 67 7.84 -3.78 -28.04
CA LYS A 67 8.80 -2.73 -27.67
C LYS A 67 8.98 -2.65 -26.16
N LEU A 68 7.89 -2.64 -25.40
CA LEU A 68 7.93 -2.63 -23.93
C LEU A 68 8.69 -3.84 -23.37
N ILE A 69 8.45 -5.04 -23.91
CA ILE A 69 9.15 -6.27 -23.49
C ILE A 69 10.66 -6.16 -23.78
N LYS A 70 11.05 -5.61 -24.94
CA LYS A 70 12.47 -5.37 -25.27
C LYS A 70 13.11 -4.38 -24.30
N ASP A 71 12.42 -3.30 -23.96
CA ASP A 71 12.93 -2.27 -23.04
C ASP A 71 13.11 -2.83 -21.62
N ILE A 72 12.16 -3.63 -21.13
CA ILE A 72 12.27 -4.32 -19.83
C ILE A 72 13.44 -5.32 -19.85
N CYS A 73 13.63 -6.08 -20.93
CA CYS A 73 14.75 -7.01 -21.07
C CYS A 73 16.11 -6.27 -21.11
N ALA A 74 16.18 -5.12 -21.76
CA ALA A 74 17.38 -4.29 -21.80
C ALA A 74 17.70 -3.72 -20.41
N LEU A 75 16.67 -3.25 -19.69
CA LEU A 75 16.81 -2.76 -18.32
C LEU A 75 17.32 -3.87 -17.38
N LYS A 76 16.77 -5.08 -17.49
CA LYS A 76 17.25 -6.26 -16.73
C LYS A 76 18.73 -6.54 -17.01
N LYS A 77 19.15 -6.55 -18.27
CA LYS A 77 20.57 -6.73 -18.63
C LYS A 77 21.46 -5.65 -18.05
N ASN A 78 21.01 -4.39 -17.99
CA ASN A 78 21.76 -3.31 -17.37
C ASN A 78 21.92 -3.51 -15.86
N PHE A 79 20.88 -3.99 -15.17
CA PHE A 79 20.96 -4.35 -13.75
C PHE A 79 21.90 -5.54 -13.51
N ASP A 80 21.83 -6.58 -14.35
CA ASP A 80 22.73 -7.74 -14.26
C ASP A 80 24.20 -7.33 -14.49
N GLN A 81 24.48 -6.43 -15.44
CA GLN A 81 25.82 -5.87 -15.67
C GLN A 81 26.31 -4.97 -14.52
N LEU A 82 25.42 -4.20 -13.89
CA LEU A 82 25.75 -3.44 -12.68
C LEU A 82 26.11 -4.40 -11.54
N SER A 83 25.33 -5.46 -11.33
CA SER A 83 25.59 -6.45 -10.29
C SER A 83 26.95 -7.13 -10.47
N SER A 84 27.34 -7.47 -11.71
CA SER A 84 28.63 -8.12 -12.00
C SER A 84 29.81 -7.15 -11.91
N LYS A 85 29.64 -5.87 -12.26
CA LYS A 85 30.67 -4.82 -12.06
C LYS A 85 30.91 -4.51 -10.59
N PHE A 86 29.87 -4.56 -9.75
CA PHE A 86 30.02 -4.36 -8.30
C PHE A 86 30.57 -5.59 -7.58
N ALA A 87 30.30 -6.81 -8.08
CA ALA A 87 30.89 -8.04 -7.55
C ALA A 87 32.40 -8.17 -7.88
N SER A 88 32.83 -7.74 -9.07
CA SER A 88 34.24 -7.85 -9.50
C SER A 88 35.16 -6.78 -8.90
N LYS A 89 34.67 -5.55 -8.66
CA LYS A 89 35.48 -4.47 -8.04
C LYS A 89 35.84 -4.67 -6.57
N LYS A 90 35.25 -5.65 -5.87
CA LYS A 90 35.52 -5.92 -4.45
C LYS A 90 36.69 -6.88 -4.21
N SER A 91 37.36 -7.38 -5.26
CA SER A 91 38.37 -8.44 -5.15
C SER A 91 39.81 -8.07 -5.56
N GLU A 92 40.09 -6.82 -5.97
CA GLU A 92 41.42 -6.43 -6.52
C GLU A 92 42.17 -5.33 -5.76
N ASN A 93 41.70 -4.90 -4.58
CA ASN A 93 42.44 -3.96 -3.75
C ASN A 93 42.44 -4.43 -2.30
N ILE A 94 43.48 -5.16 -1.89
CA ILE A 94 44.21 -5.12 -0.61
C ILE A 94 45.34 -6.16 -0.75
N VAL A 95 46.52 -5.71 -1.18
CA VAL A 95 47.78 -6.44 -1.09
C VAL A 95 48.78 -5.51 -0.39
N SER A 96 49.44 -6.08 0.63
CA SER A 96 50.62 -5.58 1.36
C SER A 96 50.36 -4.76 2.65
N LYS A 97 50.30 -5.45 3.81
CA LYS A 97 51.46 -5.61 4.72
C LYS A 97 51.09 -6.36 6.02
N GLU A 98 51.93 -7.36 6.33
CA GLU A 98 52.37 -7.80 7.68
C GLU A 98 51.47 -8.74 8.54
N THR A 99 51.46 -10.01 8.14
CA THR A 99 51.99 -11.26 8.78
C THR A 99 52.41 -11.32 10.30
N PRO A 100 52.60 -12.53 10.93
CA PRO A 100 51.59 -13.26 11.73
C PRO A 100 52.12 -14.01 13.01
N ASN A 101 51.24 -14.65 13.83
CA ASN A 101 51.42 -15.95 14.56
C ASN A 101 50.27 -16.10 15.58
N SER A 102 49.61 -17.24 15.89
CA SER A 102 50.04 -18.64 15.93
C SER A 102 48.86 -19.64 16.13
N LYS A 103 48.93 -20.82 15.46
CA LYS A 103 48.71 -22.23 15.93
C LYS A 103 47.47 -22.58 16.83
N LYS A 104 46.54 -23.51 16.52
CA LYS A 104 46.62 -25.01 16.37
C LYS A 104 45.17 -25.58 16.12
N LYS A 105 44.88 -26.44 15.10
CA LYS A 105 44.79 -27.95 15.09
C LYS A 105 43.71 -28.56 16.04
N LYS A 106 42.86 -29.59 15.76
CA LYS A 106 42.68 -30.61 14.67
C LYS A 106 41.49 -31.58 15.01
N LYS A 107 40.93 -32.29 13.99
CA LYS A 107 40.23 -33.63 13.95
C LYS A 107 38.72 -33.72 14.31
N GLU A 108 37.78 -34.33 13.57
CA GLU A 108 37.60 -35.49 12.63
C GLU A 108 36.97 -36.77 13.26
N LYS A 109 35.78 -37.19 12.76
CA LYS A 109 35.33 -38.58 12.37
C LYS A 109 33.78 -38.64 12.19
N LYS A 110 33.23 -39.00 11.00
CA LYS A 110 32.85 -40.35 10.45
C LYS A 110 31.62 -40.98 11.14
N GLU A 111 30.62 -41.66 10.54
CA GLU A 111 30.34 -42.27 9.21
C GLU A 111 28.94 -42.97 9.23
N LYS A 112 28.46 -43.48 8.06
CA LYS A 112 27.41 -44.54 7.78
C LYS A 112 25.95 -44.09 7.56
N LYS A 113 25.18 -44.48 6.51
CA LYS A 113 25.07 -45.62 5.53
C LYS A 113 24.19 -45.15 4.32
N GLU A 114 24.54 -45.29 3.02
CA GLU A 114 24.34 -46.41 2.04
C GLU A 114 22.98 -47.16 2.13
N LYS A 115 22.22 -47.58 1.08
CA LYS A 115 22.44 -47.90 -0.36
C LYS A 115 21.10 -48.33 -1.03
N LYS A 116 20.93 -48.13 -2.37
CA LYS A 116 20.33 -49.02 -3.42
C LYS A 116 19.86 -48.16 -4.63
N GLU A 117 20.56 -48.12 -5.78
CA GLU A 117 20.61 -49.08 -6.93
C GLU A 117 19.24 -49.33 -7.60
N LYS A 118 19.03 -49.39 -8.93
CA LYS A 118 19.84 -49.36 -10.18
C LYS A 118 18.88 -49.46 -11.40
N GLY A 119 19.33 -48.99 -12.58
CA GLY A 119 18.92 -49.47 -13.93
C GLY A 119 17.65 -48.84 -14.52
N LEU A 120 17.48 -48.60 -15.83
CA LEU A 120 18.23 -48.97 -17.03
C LEU A 120 17.80 -48.02 -18.19
N SER A 121 18.69 -47.92 -19.17
CA SER A 121 18.70 -47.17 -20.43
C SER A 121 17.57 -47.45 -21.44
N GLY A 122 17.29 -46.49 -22.32
CA GLY A 122 16.61 -46.71 -23.60
C GLY A 122 16.32 -45.42 -24.38
N ASP A 123 17.05 -45.21 -25.48
CA ASP A 123 16.85 -44.16 -26.50
C ASP A 123 15.43 -44.20 -27.12
N LYS A 124 14.86 -43.02 -27.43
CA LYS A 124 14.43 -42.60 -28.78
C LYS A 124 13.44 -41.43 -28.75
N ASP A 125 13.72 -40.52 -29.68
CA ASP A 125 12.81 -39.64 -30.43
C ASP A 125 12.07 -38.47 -29.75
N VAL A 126 12.56 -37.30 -30.18
CA VAL A 126 11.95 -35.98 -30.18
C VAL A 126 10.64 -35.97 -30.96
N SER A 127 9.69 -35.14 -30.52
CA SER A 127 8.56 -34.53 -31.24
C SER A 127 7.17 -34.97 -30.76
N ALA A 128 6.52 -34.15 -29.93
CA ALA A 128 5.36 -33.35 -30.35
C ALA A 128 4.57 -32.81 -29.14
N LYS A 129 4.49 -31.47 -29.08
CA LYS A 129 3.31 -30.68 -28.67
C LYS A 129 2.65 -31.06 -27.33
N SER A 130 3.15 -30.49 -26.22
CA SER A 130 2.32 -30.23 -25.04
C SER A 130 2.07 -28.73 -24.89
N ILE A 131 0.95 -28.30 -25.47
CA ILE A 131 0.00 -27.27 -25.01
C ILE A 131 0.60 -26.17 -24.11
N CYS A 132 0.62 -24.94 -24.65
CA CYS A 132 0.74 -23.70 -23.88
C CYS A 132 -0.20 -23.76 -22.67
N LYS A 133 0.38 -23.91 -21.47
CA LYS A 133 -0.33 -23.58 -20.24
C LYS A 133 -0.66 -22.10 -20.30
N VAL A 134 -1.97 -21.80 -20.23
CA VAL A 134 -2.48 -20.47 -19.95
C VAL A 134 -1.71 -19.89 -18.77
N PHE A 135 -1.33 -18.61 -18.88
CA PHE A 135 -0.65 -17.87 -17.84
C PHE A 135 -1.55 -17.82 -16.60
N GLU A 136 -1.43 -18.83 -15.73
CA GLU A 136 -2.03 -18.82 -14.40
C GLU A 136 -1.24 -17.79 -13.59
N TYR A 137 -1.90 -16.69 -13.25
CA TYR A 137 -1.35 -15.72 -12.31
C TYR A 137 -1.20 -16.44 -10.97
N ASP A 138 0.04 -16.63 -10.54
CA ASP A 138 0.33 -17.18 -9.22
C ASP A 138 -0.09 -16.15 -8.17
N THR A 139 -1.31 -16.27 -7.65
CA THR A 139 -1.82 -15.48 -6.52
C THR A 139 -1.22 -15.96 -5.19
N SER A 140 -0.20 -16.83 -5.20
CA SER A 140 0.43 -17.39 -4.00
C SER A 140 1.58 -16.57 -3.41
N ALA A 141 1.76 -15.32 -3.81
CA ALA A 141 2.32 -14.32 -2.90
C ALA A 141 1.32 -14.04 -1.75
N LYS A 142 0.83 -15.10 -1.10
CA LYS A 142 0.13 -15.04 0.18
C LYS A 142 1.12 -14.36 1.12
N ASP A 143 0.78 -13.15 1.51
CA ASP A 143 1.53 -12.41 2.49
C ASP A 143 1.65 -13.29 3.75
N SER A 144 2.84 -13.85 3.97
CA SER A 144 3.03 -14.89 4.97
C SER A 144 2.86 -14.36 6.39
N ALA A 145 2.92 -13.03 6.57
CA ALA A 145 2.73 -12.37 7.85
C ALA A 145 1.25 -12.10 8.14
N TYR A 146 0.41 -11.98 7.12
CA TYR A 146 -1.02 -11.70 7.29
C TYR A 146 -1.79 -12.94 7.75
N ILE A 147 -2.62 -12.78 8.80
CA ILE A 147 -3.52 -13.82 9.29
C ILE A 147 -4.89 -13.58 8.69
N GLN A 148 -5.15 -14.22 7.56
CA GLN A 148 -6.45 -14.13 6.88
C GLN A 148 -7.56 -14.69 7.78
N LYS A 149 -8.65 -13.93 7.95
CA LYS A 149 -9.87 -14.46 8.55
C LYS A 149 -10.50 -15.51 7.65
N THR A 150 -10.68 -16.71 8.18
CA THR A 150 -11.31 -17.83 7.48
C THR A 150 -12.82 -17.92 7.75
N ASP A 151 -13.50 -16.79 8.01
CA ASP A 151 -14.95 -16.82 8.20
C ASP A 151 -15.66 -16.96 6.85
N LEU A 152 -15.63 -18.20 6.35
CA LEU A 152 -16.22 -18.63 5.09
C LEU A 152 -17.76 -18.62 5.11
N LYS A 153 -18.40 -18.21 6.22
CA LYS A 153 -19.85 -18.23 6.35
C LYS A 153 -20.54 -17.02 5.71
N ALA A 154 -19.82 -15.93 5.50
CA ALA A 154 -20.34 -14.78 4.76
C ALA A 154 -20.01 -14.93 3.27
N SER A 155 -21.03 -14.92 2.41
CA SER A 155 -20.84 -14.93 0.96
C SER A 155 -20.18 -13.65 0.43
N ASN A 156 -20.17 -12.58 1.25
CA ASN A 156 -19.64 -11.28 0.88
C ASN A 156 -18.79 -10.69 2.02
N PRO A 157 -17.45 -10.51 1.82
CA PRO A 157 -16.59 -9.91 2.83
C PRO A 157 -16.95 -8.46 3.17
N TYR A 158 -17.65 -7.74 2.28
CA TYR A 158 -18.04 -6.35 2.47
C TYR A 158 -19.18 -6.17 3.51
N CYS A 159 -19.93 -7.24 3.78
CA CYS A 159 -20.97 -7.27 4.81
C CYS A 159 -20.46 -7.72 6.18
N LEU A 160 -19.17 -8.03 6.30
CA LEU A 160 -18.59 -8.39 7.59
C LEU A 160 -18.56 -7.17 8.52
N PRO A 161 -18.82 -7.36 9.83
CA PRO A 161 -18.59 -6.33 10.82
C PRO A 161 -17.16 -5.80 10.71
N PRO A 162 -16.94 -4.47 10.87
CA PRO A 162 -15.60 -3.90 10.89
C PRO A 162 -14.70 -4.64 11.86
N SER A 163 -13.48 -4.93 11.43
CA SER A 163 -12.49 -5.57 12.29
C SER A 163 -11.07 -5.15 11.94
N LEU A 164 -10.19 -5.19 12.93
CA LEU A 164 -8.77 -4.88 12.73
C LEU A 164 -8.04 -6.00 12.01
N ILE A 165 -7.13 -5.61 11.11
CA ILE A 165 -6.19 -6.50 10.45
C ILE A 165 -5.31 -7.17 11.50
N LYS A 166 -4.99 -8.45 11.31
CA LYS A 166 -4.11 -9.19 12.21
C LYS A 166 -2.91 -9.75 11.47
N PHE A 167 -1.73 -9.45 11.99
CA PHE A 167 -0.48 -10.05 11.53
C PHE A 167 0.05 -11.07 12.55
N LYS A 168 0.90 -11.98 12.07
CA LYS A 168 1.70 -12.86 12.91
C LYS A 168 2.59 -12.02 13.84
N GLU A 169 2.82 -12.55 15.03
CA GLU A 169 3.70 -11.92 16.00
C GLU A 169 5.12 -11.78 15.43
N GLN A 170 5.61 -10.55 15.41
CA GLN A 170 6.91 -10.21 14.85
C GLN A 170 8.01 -10.56 15.83
N LYS A 171 9.06 -11.20 15.33
CA LYS A 171 10.23 -11.54 16.15
C LYS A 171 10.95 -10.26 16.57
N ASN A 172 11.43 -10.21 17.81
CA ASN A 172 12.21 -9.11 18.40
C ASN A 172 11.45 -7.80 18.67
N LEU A 173 10.11 -7.82 18.70
CA LEU A 173 9.35 -6.64 19.08
C LEU A 173 9.06 -6.65 20.59
N PRO A 174 9.60 -5.70 21.37
CA PRO A 174 9.33 -5.65 22.79
C PRO A 174 7.89 -5.16 23.03
N LYS A 175 7.15 -5.90 23.86
CA LYS A 175 5.74 -5.61 24.22
C LYS A 175 5.57 -4.89 25.57
N LYS A 176 6.67 -4.64 26.27
CA LYS A 176 6.67 -4.09 27.63
C LYS A 176 7.58 -2.87 27.72
N ASN A 177 7.31 -1.97 28.66
CA ASN A 177 8.14 -0.80 28.94
C ASN A 177 8.32 0.16 27.75
N ILE A 178 7.29 0.30 26.91
CA ILE A 178 7.33 1.24 25.79
C ILE A 178 7.04 2.64 26.33
N THR A 179 7.95 3.58 26.09
CA THR A 179 7.75 5.00 26.44
C THR A 179 7.65 5.83 25.16
N VAL A 180 6.55 6.56 25.01
CA VAL A 180 6.29 7.45 23.88
C VAL A 180 6.33 8.89 24.35
N GLU A 181 7.15 9.68 23.69
CA GLU A 181 7.31 11.11 23.87
C GLU A 181 6.60 11.84 22.73
N LEU A 182 5.58 12.65 23.05
CA LEU A 182 4.78 13.39 22.08
C LEU A 182 4.82 14.90 22.35
N PRO A 183 4.75 15.73 21.28
CA PRO A 183 4.40 17.15 21.42
C PRO A 183 3.04 17.31 22.10
N ALA A 184 2.87 18.31 22.95
CA ALA A 184 1.61 18.52 23.67
C ALA A 184 0.43 18.88 22.74
N SER A 185 0.71 19.53 21.61
CA SER A 185 -0.29 19.99 20.63
C SER A 185 -0.99 18.85 19.90
N ASP A 186 -0.29 17.73 19.63
CA ASP A 186 -0.71 16.76 18.62
C ASP A 186 -0.66 15.32 19.13
N SER A 187 -1.57 15.02 20.06
CA SER A 187 -1.71 13.70 20.68
C SER A 187 -3.02 12.96 20.35
N SER A 188 -3.89 13.54 19.52
CA SER A 188 -5.21 12.98 19.21
C SER A 188 -5.13 11.61 18.52
N TRP A 189 -4.19 11.41 17.60
CA TRP A 189 -3.99 10.09 16.96
C TRP A 189 -3.55 9.02 17.98
N PHE A 190 -2.80 9.41 19.02
CA PHE A 190 -2.37 8.49 20.07
C PHE A 190 -3.55 8.08 20.96
N ASP A 191 -4.41 9.03 21.32
CA ASP A 191 -5.61 8.76 22.09
C ASP A 191 -6.54 7.79 21.34
N ILE A 192 -6.62 7.92 20.01
CA ILE A 192 -7.39 7.00 19.14
C ILE A 192 -6.76 5.59 19.10
N LEU A 193 -5.44 5.48 19.02
CA LEU A 193 -4.76 4.17 19.11
C LEU A 193 -5.03 3.50 20.46
N VAL A 194 -4.96 4.25 21.56
CA VAL A 194 -5.27 3.75 22.90
C VAL A 194 -6.72 3.30 23.00
N ALA A 195 -7.67 4.08 22.46
CA ALA A 195 -9.09 3.72 22.43
C ALA A 195 -9.34 2.45 21.60
N THR A 196 -8.71 2.36 20.42
CA THR A 196 -8.76 1.16 19.56
C THR A 196 -8.25 -0.07 20.29
N ALA A 197 -7.12 0.05 21.00
CA ALA A 197 -6.52 -1.04 21.76
C ALA A 197 -7.45 -1.52 22.88
N LYS A 198 -8.04 -0.60 23.65
CA LYS A 198 -9.00 -0.91 24.71
C LYS A 198 -10.25 -1.58 24.17
N LYS A 199 -10.86 -1.02 23.12
CA LYS A 199 -12.09 -1.55 22.51
C LYS A 199 -11.92 -2.98 21.98
N ASN A 200 -10.75 -3.30 21.45
CA ASN A 200 -10.44 -4.60 20.86
C ASN A 200 -9.69 -5.56 21.80
N ASN A 201 -9.55 -5.22 23.09
CA ASN A 201 -8.84 -6.01 24.11
C ASN A 201 -7.39 -6.38 23.70
N LEU A 202 -6.67 -5.44 23.07
CA LEU A 202 -5.29 -5.64 22.64
C LEU A 202 -4.30 -5.26 23.77
N PRO A 203 -3.21 -6.03 23.96
CA PRO A 203 -2.19 -5.69 24.94
C PRO A 203 -1.42 -4.44 24.50
N PHE A 204 -1.69 -3.31 25.15
CA PHE A 204 -1.06 -2.03 24.84
C PHE A 204 -0.64 -1.30 26.13
N ASP A 205 0.52 -1.68 26.65
CA ASP A 205 1.13 -1.08 27.85
C ASP A 205 2.20 -0.06 27.44
N VAL A 206 1.74 1.15 27.12
CA VAL A 206 2.57 2.25 26.62
C VAL A 206 2.47 3.45 27.57
N LYS A 207 3.61 3.89 28.11
CA LYS A 207 3.70 5.11 28.93
C LYS A 207 3.89 6.31 28.01
N MET A 208 3.08 7.36 28.21
CA MET A 208 3.12 8.56 27.39
C MET A 208 3.65 9.75 28.20
N THR A 209 4.62 10.47 27.62
CA THR A 209 5.16 11.73 28.15
C THR A 209 4.86 12.84 27.15
N LYS A 210 4.10 13.86 27.56
CA LYS A 210 3.82 15.06 26.75
C LYS A 210 4.74 16.20 27.18
N SER A 211 5.41 16.86 26.25
CA SER A 211 6.23 18.05 26.55
C SER A 211 6.31 18.99 25.36
N ASP A 212 6.21 20.29 25.61
CA ASP A 212 6.37 21.35 24.59
C ASP A 212 7.79 21.42 24.02
N LYS A 213 8.77 20.78 24.68
CA LYS A 213 10.16 20.69 24.19
C LYS A 213 10.33 19.65 23.09
N ILE A 214 9.36 18.74 22.95
CA ILE A 214 9.42 17.66 21.96
C ILE A 214 8.86 18.22 20.65
N THR A 215 9.72 18.33 19.63
CA THR A 215 9.33 18.75 18.29
C THR A 215 8.85 17.58 17.43
N PHE A 216 9.41 16.40 17.63
CA PHE A 216 9.06 15.19 16.89
C PHE A 216 8.72 14.04 17.83
N PRO A 217 7.69 13.24 17.52
CA PRO A 217 7.38 12.03 18.28
C PRO A 217 8.59 11.09 18.38
N LYS A 218 8.78 10.51 19.56
CA LYS A 218 9.84 9.54 19.82
C LYS A 218 9.30 8.38 20.62
N VAL A 219 9.68 7.15 20.25
CA VAL A 219 9.39 5.95 21.03
C VAL A 219 10.68 5.29 21.45
N SER A 220 10.74 4.87 22.71
CA SER A 220 11.89 4.17 23.29
C SER A 220 11.43 2.89 23.98
N CYS A 221 12.13 1.79 23.72
CA CYS A 221 11.87 0.51 24.34
C CYS A 221 13.12 -0.39 24.27
N GLU A 222 13.61 -0.88 25.42
CA GLU A 222 14.71 -1.86 25.51
C GLU A 222 15.94 -1.56 24.61
N GLY A 223 16.31 -0.28 24.48
CA GLY A 223 17.44 0.18 23.65
C GLY A 223 17.10 0.48 22.19
N ILE A 224 15.89 0.14 21.73
CA ILE A 224 15.36 0.58 20.44
C ILE A 224 14.78 1.97 20.61
N VAL A 225 15.22 2.88 19.74
CA VAL A 225 14.70 4.25 19.67
C VAL A 225 14.25 4.50 18.23
N ALA A 226 12.99 4.88 18.04
CA ALA A 226 12.50 5.36 16.77
C ALA A 226 12.02 6.81 16.92
N GLU A 227 12.56 7.68 16.08
CA GLU A 227 12.27 9.11 16.07
C GLU A 227 11.56 9.49 14.76
N GLY A 228 10.58 10.38 14.87
CA GLY A 228 9.75 10.81 13.76
C GLY A 228 8.37 10.15 13.76
N LEU A 229 7.45 10.79 13.05
CA LEU A 229 6.03 10.44 13.09
C LEU A 229 5.75 9.04 12.52
N VAL A 230 6.19 8.78 11.30
CA VAL A 230 5.95 7.49 10.62
C VAL A 230 6.62 6.31 11.33
N PRO A 231 7.91 6.37 11.74
CA PRO A 231 8.52 5.30 12.52
C PRO A 231 7.81 5.01 13.84
N VAL A 232 7.38 6.05 14.56
CA VAL A 232 6.61 5.89 15.81
C VAL A 232 5.26 5.23 15.55
N TRP A 233 4.52 5.65 14.52
CA TRP A 233 3.26 5.00 14.14
C TRP A 233 3.44 3.54 13.79
N LYS A 234 4.43 3.22 12.95
CA LYS A 234 4.74 1.83 12.56
C LYS A 234 5.10 0.98 13.76
N PHE A 235 5.93 1.51 14.67
CA PHE A 235 6.29 0.81 15.90
C PHE A 235 5.05 0.52 16.75
N LEU A 236 4.21 1.52 17.03
CA LEU A 236 3.00 1.33 17.83
C LEU A 236 1.99 0.39 17.15
N GLY A 237 1.81 0.50 15.83
CA GLY A 237 0.96 -0.43 15.07
C GLY A 237 1.49 -1.86 15.08
N SER A 238 2.82 -2.04 15.07
CA SER A 238 3.43 -3.36 15.18
C SER A 238 3.22 -3.99 16.56
N VAL A 239 3.26 -3.17 17.63
CA VAL A 239 2.97 -3.61 19.00
C VAL A 239 1.52 -4.04 19.14
N LEU A 240 0.60 -3.30 18.51
CA LEU A 240 -0.83 -3.63 18.44
C LEU A 240 -1.15 -4.82 17.52
N GLY A 241 -0.22 -5.22 16.65
CA GLY A 241 -0.43 -6.30 15.68
C GLY A 241 -1.24 -5.91 14.43
N ILE A 242 -1.46 -4.61 14.21
CA ILE A 242 -2.20 -4.03 13.06
C ILE A 242 -1.27 -3.49 11.95
N TYR A 243 0.03 -3.70 12.10
CA TYR A 243 1.08 -3.42 11.12
C TYR A 243 2.15 -4.50 11.22
N SER A 244 2.79 -4.88 10.11
CA SER A 244 3.89 -5.85 10.13
C SER A 244 5.03 -5.49 9.20
N TYR A 245 6.25 -5.40 9.73
CA TYR A 245 7.45 -5.24 8.92
C TYR A 245 7.72 -6.45 8.01
N GLU A 246 7.10 -7.60 8.30
CA GLU A 246 7.24 -8.83 7.49
C GLU A 246 6.22 -8.90 6.33
N SER A 247 5.20 -8.03 6.33
CA SER A 247 4.20 -7.96 5.27
C SER A 247 4.66 -7.03 4.15
N ASN A 248 4.95 -7.56 2.96
CA ASN A 248 5.33 -6.73 1.82
C ASN A 248 4.10 -6.09 1.13
N VAL A 249 2.93 -6.74 1.17
CA VAL A 249 1.76 -6.28 0.42
C VAL A 249 1.04 -5.19 1.20
N PHE A 250 0.62 -5.49 2.42
CA PHE A 250 -0.16 -4.55 3.23
C PHE A 250 0.70 -3.39 3.73
N SER A 251 1.94 -3.64 4.13
CA SER A 251 2.78 -2.56 4.68
C SER A 251 3.14 -1.52 3.63
N ASN A 252 3.35 -1.89 2.37
CA ASN A 252 3.55 -0.90 1.30
C ASN A 252 2.33 0.01 1.12
N THR A 253 1.13 -0.56 1.16
CA THR A 253 -0.12 0.21 1.05
C THR A 253 -0.36 1.08 2.29
N ILE A 254 -0.14 0.54 3.48
CA ILE A 254 -0.23 1.29 4.75
C ILE A 254 0.77 2.44 4.73
N ASP A 255 2.02 2.17 4.37
CA ASP A 255 3.11 3.15 4.31
C ASP A 255 2.80 4.29 3.34
N LYS A 256 2.17 4.01 2.19
CA LYS A 256 1.72 5.05 1.25
C LYS A 256 0.84 6.09 1.95
N PHE A 257 -0.16 5.65 2.71
CA PHE A 257 -1.07 6.55 3.41
C PHE A 257 -0.41 7.19 4.64
N LEU A 258 0.40 6.46 5.40
CA LEU A 258 1.14 7.05 6.53
C LEU A 258 2.08 8.17 6.06
N ASN A 259 2.82 7.95 4.98
CA ASN A 259 3.71 8.97 4.42
C ASN A 259 2.94 10.16 3.85
N LEU A 260 1.79 9.91 3.20
CA LEU A 260 0.92 10.96 2.68
C LEU A 260 0.46 11.91 3.79
N PHE A 261 -0.01 11.37 4.92
CA PHE A 261 -0.44 12.19 6.06
C PHE A 261 0.72 12.80 6.83
N ALA A 262 1.83 12.08 6.99
CA ALA A 262 3.01 12.60 7.66
C ALA A 262 3.59 13.82 6.94
N SER A 263 3.51 13.87 5.60
CA SER A 263 3.96 15.01 4.80
C SER A 263 3.17 16.30 5.06
N GLN A 264 1.96 16.19 5.62
CA GLN A 264 1.04 17.30 5.88
C GLN A 264 0.72 17.45 7.37
N TYR A 265 1.45 16.77 8.26
CA TYR A 265 1.12 16.66 9.67
C TYR A 265 1.05 18.01 10.42
N ASN A 266 1.93 18.96 10.05
CA ASN A 266 1.98 20.28 10.68
C ASN A 266 0.97 21.28 10.10
N GLY A 267 0.15 20.87 9.13
CA GLY A 267 -0.77 21.73 8.41
C GLY A 267 -2.17 21.14 8.34
N GLN A 268 -3.09 21.90 7.74
CA GLN A 268 -4.37 21.35 7.36
C GLN A 268 -4.17 20.39 6.18
N ILE A 269 -4.69 19.17 6.32
CA ILE A 269 -4.68 18.18 5.23
C ILE A 269 -5.40 18.77 4.02
N SER A 270 -4.75 18.74 2.86
CA SER A 270 -5.25 19.34 1.63
C SER A 270 -6.50 18.61 1.12
N ASP A 271 -7.38 19.33 0.44
CA ASP A 271 -8.58 18.75 -0.16
C ASP A 271 -8.22 17.72 -1.26
N ASP A 272 -7.07 17.87 -1.93
CA ASP A 272 -6.52 16.88 -2.88
C ASP A 272 -6.14 15.56 -2.21
N THR A 273 -5.68 15.61 -0.95
CA THR A 273 -5.37 14.41 -0.17
C THR A 273 -6.63 13.65 0.18
N TRP A 274 -7.65 14.35 0.65
CA TRP A 274 -8.97 13.77 0.88
C TRP A 274 -9.59 13.23 -0.41
N ARG A 275 -9.45 13.93 -1.53
CA ARG A 275 -9.88 13.43 -2.85
C ARG A 275 -9.17 12.13 -3.23
N THR A 276 -7.87 12.03 -3.01
CA THR A 276 -7.08 10.82 -3.27
C THR A 276 -7.59 9.63 -2.45
N ILE A 277 -7.91 9.88 -1.17
CA ILE A 277 -8.49 8.88 -0.28
C ILE A 277 -9.90 8.49 -0.74
N GLY A 278 -10.75 9.46 -1.08
CA GLY A 278 -12.11 9.21 -1.56
C GLY A 278 -12.15 8.36 -2.84
N ILE A 279 -11.20 8.55 -3.76
CA ILE A 279 -11.04 7.71 -4.95
C ILE A 279 -10.61 6.30 -4.56
N HIS A 280 -9.62 6.16 -3.66
CA HIS A 280 -9.18 4.85 -3.18
C HIS A 280 -10.30 4.10 -2.47
N LEU A 281 -11.04 4.78 -1.60
CA LEU A 281 -12.17 4.23 -0.86
C LEU A 281 -13.40 3.98 -1.74
N GLY A 282 -13.44 4.56 -2.96
CA GLY A 282 -14.45 4.20 -3.96
C GLY A 282 -14.22 2.82 -4.57
N THR A 283 -13.02 2.24 -4.41
CA THR A 283 -12.69 0.90 -4.88
C THR A 283 -12.55 -0.11 -3.74
N TYR A 284 -12.11 0.34 -2.56
CA TYR A 284 -11.81 -0.51 -1.41
C TYR A 284 -12.42 0.03 -0.12
N ASP A 285 -12.98 -0.84 0.73
CA ASP A 285 -13.56 -0.43 2.01
C ASP A 285 -12.52 0.06 3.04
N THR A 286 -11.24 -0.26 2.83
CA THR A 286 -10.14 0.07 3.75
C THR A 286 -8.94 0.64 3.01
N LEU A 287 -8.12 1.42 3.71
CA LEU A 287 -6.89 1.98 3.15
C LEU A 287 -5.86 0.89 2.85
N SER A 288 -5.86 -0.21 3.61
CA SER A 288 -4.93 -1.33 3.39
C SER A 288 -5.25 -2.21 2.19
N VAL A 289 -6.40 -2.02 1.52
CA VAL A 289 -6.93 -2.90 0.46
C VAL A 289 -7.39 -4.27 0.98
N SER A 290 -7.25 -4.53 2.29
CA SER A 290 -7.83 -5.73 2.91
C SER A 290 -9.30 -5.53 3.26
N SER A 291 -9.99 -6.61 3.65
CA SER A 291 -11.33 -6.52 4.26
C SER A 291 -11.31 -6.01 5.71
N GLU A 292 -10.12 -5.72 6.25
CA GLU A 292 -9.89 -5.38 7.64
C GLU A 292 -9.16 -4.03 7.78
N TYR A 293 -9.43 -3.32 8.87
CA TYR A 293 -8.90 -1.98 9.10
C TYR A 293 -7.50 -2.06 9.69
N SER A 294 -6.59 -1.27 9.14
CA SER A 294 -5.16 -1.28 9.44
C SER A 294 -4.71 -0.07 10.25
N LEU A 295 -3.40 -0.02 10.57
CA LEU A 295 -2.78 1.17 11.15
C LEU A 295 -3.08 2.45 10.35
N ALA A 296 -3.05 2.40 9.01
CA ALA A 296 -3.36 3.57 8.19
C ALA A 296 -4.78 4.08 8.48
N ASP A 297 -5.76 3.18 8.56
CA ASP A 297 -7.15 3.57 8.78
C ASP A 297 -7.34 4.29 10.13
N ILE A 298 -6.70 3.78 11.18
CA ILE A 298 -6.79 4.37 12.52
C ILE A 298 -6.12 5.75 12.60
N ILE A 299 -4.94 5.91 11.98
CA ILE A 299 -4.22 7.19 11.96
C ILE A 299 -4.97 8.23 11.12
N VAL A 300 -5.42 7.85 9.93
CA VAL A 300 -6.15 8.74 9.03
C VAL A 300 -7.48 9.18 9.64
N TYR A 301 -8.13 8.29 10.41
CA TYR A 301 -9.35 8.65 11.12
C TYR A 301 -9.11 9.71 12.19
N GLY A 302 -7.93 9.74 12.82
CA GLY A 302 -7.56 10.83 13.72
C GLY A 302 -7.45 12.18 13.05
N GLU A 303 -6.93 12.22 11.83
CA GLU A 303 -6.89 13.46 11.03
C GLU A 303 -8.26 13.82 10.46
N PHE A 304 -9.10 12.83 10.16
CA PHE A 304 -10.51 13.05 9.79
C PHE A 304 -11.27 13.76 10.92
N LEU A 305 -11.09 13.34 12.17
CA LEU A 305 -11.77 13.95 13.33
C LEU A 305 -11.35 15.40 13.60
N LYS A 306 -10.14 15.81 13.18
CA LYS A 306 -9.72 17.22 13.26
C LYS A 306 -10.36 18.07 12.15
N ASN A 307 -10.81 17.45 11.07
CA ASN A 307 -11.35 18.13 9.92
C ASN A 307 -12.86 18.35 10.06
N ASN A 308 -13.29 19.60 10.18
CA ASN A 308 -14.71 19.96 10.29
C ASN A 308 -15.42 20.12 8.92
N LYS A 309 -14.75 19.81 7.81
CA LYS A 309 -15.33 19.90 6.47
C LYS A 309 -16.14 18.64 6.14
N VAL A 310 -17.26 18.84 5.42
CA VAL A 310 -18.02 17.76 4.78
C VAL A 310 -17.13 17.03 3.77
N GLN A 311 -17.15 15.70 3.81
CA GLN A 311 -16.32 14.85 2.95
C GLN A 311 -17.18 14.10 1.93
N SER A 312 -16.53 13.48 0.94
CA SER A 312 -17.24 12.60 0.01
C SER A 312 -17.85 11.39 0.72
N ASN A 313 -18.99 10.89 0.22
CA ASN A 313 -19.74 9.77 0.81
C ASN A 313 -18.86 8.55 1.19
N ASN A 314 -17.93 8.15 0.32
CA ASN A 314 -17.04 7.01 0.59
C ASN A 314 -16.18 7.20 1.84
N ILE A 315 -15.72 8.44 2.10
CA ILE A 315 -14.94 8.78 3.29
C ILE A 315 -15.83 8.74 4.53
N GLU A 316 -17.06 9.25 4.44
CA GLU A 316 -18.00 9.23 5.57
C GLU A 316 -18.42 7.80 5.94
N ILE A 317 -18.70 6.95 4.95
CA ILE A 317 -18.99 5.52 5.17
C ILE A 317 -17.80 4.83 5.84
N TRP A 318 -16.59 5.01 5.31
CA TRP A 318 -15.36 4.47 5.89
C TRP A 318 -15.16 4.96 7.32
N ALA A 319 -15.29 6.27 7.58
CA ALA A 319 -15.11 6.86 8.90
C ALA A 319 -16.13 6.31 9.91
N ASN A 320 -17.39 6.15 9.51
CA ASN A 320 -18.42 5.53 10.34
C ASN A 320 -18.10 4.08 10.69
N ARG A 321 -17.53 3.31 9.75
CA ARG A 321 -17.08 1.94 10.03
C ARG A 321 -15.85 1.92 10.94
N VAL A 322 -14.87 2.81 10.74
CA VAL A 322 -13.71 2.94 11.64
C VAL A 322 -14.15 3.33 13.06
N LYS A 323 -15.13 4.23 13.20
CA LYS A 323 -15.69 4.65 14.49
C LYS A 323 -16.14 3.45 15.34
N THR A 324 -16.74 2.43 14.74
CA THR A 324 -17.19 1.22 15.46
C THR A 324 -16.05 0.38 16.06
N LEU A 325 -14.82 0.57 15.57
CA LEU A 325 -13.62 -0.09 16.11
C LEU A 325 -13.00 0.65 17.28
N ILE A 326 -13.43 1.89 17.53
CA ILE A 326 -12.85 2.80 18.51
C ILE A 326 -13.82 3.02 19.68
N GLN A 327 -15.13 3.12 19.38
CA GLN A 327 -16.22 3.41 20.33
C GLN A 327 -17.15 2.21 20.50
#